data_AF-A0A6H2H9V3-F1
#
_entry.id   AF-A0A6H2H9V3-F1
#
_cell.length_a   1.000
_cell.length_b   1.000
_cell.length_c   1.000
_cell.angle_alpha   90.00
_cell.angle_beta   90.00
_cell.angle_gamma   90.00
#
_symmetry.space_group_name_H-M   'P 1'
#
loop_
_entity.id
_entity.type
_entity.pdbx_description
1 polymer ?
#
loop_
_entity_poly.entity_id
_entity_poly.type
_entity_poly.pdbx_seq_one_letter_code
_entity_poly.pdbx_strand_id
1 'polypeptide(L)'
;MLSRTADHLFWMSRYTERAENTARMLDVNYQTSLLPQSAAVAQVGWEGLLTISELTPSYAAKYGKKIIPRDVMDFMVRDEKNSSSIISCLKNARENARAVRGTLTTEVWETENQTYLEVSRMLKGSDFERDPAQFF
;
A
#
# COMPACT_ATOMS: atom_id res chain seq x y z
N MET A 1 -22.57 20.69 7.24
CA MET A 1 -21.11 20.83 7.00
C MET A 1 -20.26 19.96 7.92
N LEU A 2 -20.54 19.90 9.24
CA LEU A 2 -19.82 19.01 10.20
C LEU A 2 -19.68 17.55 9.76
N SER A 3 -20.74 16.96 9.17
CA SER A 3 -20.71 15.57 8.69
C SER A 3 -19.71 15.32 7.55
N ARG A 4 -19.44 16.29 6.67
CA ARG A 4 -18.47 16.11 5.56
C ARG A 4 -17.04 16.24 6.04
N THR A 5 -16.75 17.18 6.95
CA THR A 5 -15.42 17.29 7.55
C THR A 5 -15.07 16.03 8.33
N ALA A 6 -16.01 15.51 9.13
CA ALA A 6 -15.82 14.27 9.87
C ALA A 6 -15.58 13.07 8.95
N ASP A 7 -16.35 12.95 7.86
CA ASP A 7 -16.18 11.88 6.86
C ASP A 7 -14.79 11.91 6.21
N HIS A 8 -14.33 13.07 5.76
CA HIS A 8 -12.98 13.20 5.20
C HIS A 8 -11.88 12.90 6.20
N LEU A 9 -11.99 13.37 7.45
CA LEU A 9 -11.01 13.05 8.50
C LEU A 9 -10.98 11.55 8.81
N PHE A 10 -12.15 10.92 8.88
CA PHE A 10 -12.25 9.47 9.09
C PHE A 10 -11.57 8.71 7.95
N TRP A 11 -11.94 8.99 6.70
CA TRP A 11 -11.37 8.27 5.56
C TRP A 11 -9.91 8.56 5.33
N MET A 12 -9.44 9.79 5.58
CA MET A 12 -8.01 10.13 5.58
C MET A 12 -7.25 9.18 6.50
N SER A 13 -7.61 9.13 7.79
CA SER A 13 -6.92 8.29 8.77
C SER A 13 -7.03 6.80 8.44
N ARG A 14 -8.19 6.33 7.97
CA ARG A 14 -8.39 4.92 7.57
C ARG A 14 -7.52 4.52 6.39
N TYR A 15 -7.33 5.41 5.42
CA TYR A 15 -6.43 5.15 4.29
C TYR A 15 -4.96 5.19 4.71
N THR A 16 -4.56 6.13 5.56
CA THR A 16 -3.19 6.19 6.12
C THR A 16 -2.86 4.90 6.89
N GLU A 17 -3.73 4.47 7.80
CA GLU A 17 -3.55 3.24 8.58
C GLU A 17 -3.46 2.00 7.68
N ARG A 18 -4.29 1.95 6.62
CA ARG A 18 -4.27 0.81 5.69
C ARG A 18 -3.00 0.77 4.86
N ALA A 19 -2.51 1.92 4.38
CA ALA A 19 -1.23 1.99 3.68
C ALA A 19 -0.08 1.47 4.57
N GLU A 20 -0.02 1.93 5.82
CA GLU A 20 0.98 1.52 6.80
C GLU A 20 0.89 0.02 7.13
N ASN A 21 -0.30 -0.51 7.38
CA ASN A 21 -0.49 -1.93 7.68
C ASN A 21 -0.10 -2.81 6.50
N THR A 22 -0.47 -2.43 5.27
CA THR A 22 -0.04 -3.15 4.07
C THR A 22 1.47 -3.11 3.89
N ALA A 23 2.11 -1.95 4.11
CA ALA A 23 3.56 -1.82 4.06
C ALA A 23 4.26 -2.76 5.06
N ARG A 24 3.83 -2.74 6.32
CA ARG A 24 4.39 -3.59 7.39
C ARG A 24 4.22 -5.08 7.11
N MET A 25 3.04 -5.50 6.63
CA MET A 25 2.80 -6.90 6.30
C MET A 25 3.68 -7.38 5.13
N LEU A 26 3.85 -6.53 4.11
CA LEU A 26 4.70 -6.85 2.97
C LEU A 26 6.18 -6.90 3.36
N ASP A 27 6.66 -5.97 4.18
CA ASP A 27 8.05 -6.00 4.66
C ASP A 27 8.34 -7.28 5.43
N VAL A 28 7.53 -7.60 6.45
CA VAL A 28 7.70 -8.83 7.24
C VAL A 28 7.69 -10.06 6.34
N ASN A 29 6.77 -10.14 5.38
CA ASN A 29 6.71 -11.26 4.45
C ASN A 29 7.93 -11.32 3.53
N TYR A 30 8.37 -10.18 3.00
CA TYR A 30 9.53 -10.07 2.14
C TYR A 30 10.79 -10.52 2.89
N GLN A 31 11.07 -9.98 4.06
CA GLN A 31 12.20 -10.39 4.92
C GLN A 31 12.12 -11.87 5.26
N THR A 32 10.94 -12.36 5.63
CA THR A 32 10.73 -13.79 5.94
C THR A 32 11.04 -14.65 4.72
N SER A 33 10.64 -14.23 3.51
CA SER A 33 10.86 -14.98 2.26
C SER A 33 12.34 -15.12 1.87
N LEU A 34 13.21 -14.23 2.38
CA LEU A 34 14.66 -14.28 2.16
C LEU A 34 15.37 -15.28 3.08
N LEU A 35 14.72 -15.75 4.15
CA LEU A 35 15.29 -16.75 5.05
C LEU A 35 15.38 -18.13 4.37
N PRO A 36 16.35 -18.99 4.76
CA PRO A 36 16.49 -20.33 4.20
C PRO A 36 15.21 -21.16 4.33
N GLN A 37 14.51 -21.38 3.23
CA GLN A 37 13.27 -22.16 3.16
C GLN A 37 13.01 -22.66 1.74
N SER A 38 12.01 -23.55 1.57
CA SER A 38 11.61 -23.99 0.23
C SER A 38 10.78 -22.93 -0.48
N ALA A 39 10.86 -22.91 -1.82
CA ALA A 39 10.05 -22.00 -2.64
C ALA A 39 8.53 -22.17 -2.39
N ALA A 40 8.09 -23.40 -2.07
CA ALA A 40 6.69 -23.68 -1.74
C ALA A 40 6.26 -23.00 -0.43
N VAL A 41 7.10 -23.01 0.61
CA VAL A 41 6.79 -22.34 1.88
C VAL A 41 6.74 -20.82 1.70
N ALA A 42 7.70 -20.25 0.96
CA ALA A 42 7.68 -18.83 0.65
C ALA A 42 6.41 -18.43 -0.12
N GLN A 43 6.00 -19.25 -1.11
CA GLN A 43 4.78 -19.00 -1.88
C GLN A 43 3.51 -18.96 -1.02
N VAL A 44 3.40 -19.82 -0.01
CA VAL A 44 2.27 -19.81 0.94
C VAL A 44 2.19 -18.48 1.69
N GLY A 45 3.33 -17.87 2.03
CA GLY A 45 3.36 -16.54 2.64
C GLY A 45 2.73 -15.47 1.74
N TRP A 46 3.11 -15.44 0.47
CA TRP A 46 2.57 -14.48 -0.51
C TRP A 46 1.08 -14.70 -0.79
N GLU A 47 0.63 -15.96 -0.84
CA GLU A 47 -0.80 -16.29 -0.94
C GLU A 47 -1.58 -15.87 0.31
N GLY A 48 -0.98 -16.02 1.49
CA GLY A 48 -1.54 -15.58 2.76
C GLY A 48 -1.80 -14.08 2.80
N LEU A 49 -0.89 -13.26 2.27
CA LEU A 49 -1.07 -11.80 2.20
C LEU A 49 -2.30 -11.39 1.37
N LEU A 50 -2.48 -12.02 0.20
CA LEU A 50 -3.64 -11.77 -0.65
C LEU A 50 -4.93 -12.24 0.02
N THR A 51 -4.89 -13.38 0.70
CA THR A 51 -6.05 -13.99 1.34
C THR A 51 -6.53 -13.17 2.53
N ILE A 52 -5.62 -12.76 3.43
CA ILE A 52 -5.95 -11.92 4.60
C ILE A 52 -6.49 -10.55 4.18
N SER A 53 -6.03 -10.04 3.03
CA SER A 53 -6.51 -8.77 2.48
C SER A 53 -7.79 -8.90 1.65
N GLU A 54 -8.34 -10.11 1.50
CA GLU A 54 -9.48 -10.44 0.62
C GLU A 54 -9.27 -10.04 -0.85
N LEU A 55 -8.01 -10.08 -1.31
CA LEU A 55 -7.59 -9.60 -2.62
C LEU A 55 -7.32 -10.72 -3.63
N THR A 56 -7.38 -11.99 -3.22
CA THR A 56 -7.11 -13.14 -4.09
C THR A 56 -7.90 -13.12 -5.41
N PRO A 57 -9.22 -12.85 -5.44
CA PRO A 57 -9.96 -12.79 -6.71
C PRO A 57 -9.51 -11.65 -7.62
N SER A 58 -9.29 -10.46 -7.06
CA SER A 58 -8.86 -9.27 -7.80
C SER A 58 -7.46 -9.43 -8.38
N TYR A 59 -6.54 -10.03 -7.61
CA TYR A 59 -5.21 -10.39 -8.09
C TYR A 59 -5.30 -11.41 -9.23
N ALA A 60 -6.07 -12.48 -9.03
CA ALA A 60 -6.20 -13.53 -10.03
C ALA A 60 -6.83 -13.05 -11.35
N ALA A 61 -7.72 -12.05 -11.29
CA ALA A 61 -8.28 -11.42 -12.48
C ALA A 61 -7.23 -10.66 -13.30
N LYS A 62 -6.15 -10.16 -12.68
CA LYS A 62 -5.10 -9.38 -13.35
C LYS A 62 -3.87 -10.22 -13.73
N TYR A 63 -3.36 -11.05 -12.83
CA TYR A 63 -2.12 -11.83 -13.01
C TYR A 63 -2.35 -13.33 -13.20
N GLY A 64 -3.58 -13.81 -13.07
CA GLY A 64 -3.91 -15.24 -13.10
C GLY A 64 -3.76 -15.92 -11.74
N LYS A 65 -4.02 -17.23 -11.69
CA LYS A 65 -4.07 -18.00 -10.43
C LYS A 65 -2.71 -18.30 -9.81
N LYS A 66 -1.61 -18.13 -10.56
CA LYS A 66 -0.27 -18.42 -10.07
C LYS A 66 0.21 -17.23 -9.24
N ILE A 67 0.62 -17.49 -7.99
CA ILE A 67 1.16 -16.47 -7.10
C ILE A 67 2.64 -16.29 -7.38
N ILE A 68 3.03 -15.11 -7.85
CA ILE A 68 4.43 -14.74 -8.12
C ILE A 68 4.78 -13.54 -7.23
N PRO A 69 5.83 -13.61 -6.38
CA PRO A 69 6.18 -12.55 -5.43
C PRO A 69 6.26 -11.14 -6.04
N ARG A 70 6.91 -11.02 -7.20
CA ARG A 70 7.04 -9.76 -7.94
C ARG A 70 5.68 -9.17 -8.29
N ASP A 71 4.75 -10.00 -8.76
CA ASP A 71 3.42 -9.56 -9.17
C ASP A 71 2.56 -9.18 -7.97
N VAL A 72 2.72 -9.88 -6.84
CA VAL A 72 2.06 -9.50 -5.57
C VAL A 72 2.56 -8.14 -5.10
N MET A 73 3.87 -7.90 -5.16
CA MET A 73 4.47 -6.61 -4.81
C MET A 73 3.98 -5.49 -5.72
N ASP A 74 3.93 -5.71 -7.04
CA ASP A 74 3.36 -4.73 -7.98
C ASP A 74 1.89 -4.44 -7.67
N PHE A 75 1.09 -5.49 -7.42
CA PHE A 75 -0.34 -5.37 -7.14
C PHE A 75 -0.65 -4.66 -5.81
N MET A 76 0.12 -4.96 -4.76
CA MET A 76 -0.13 -4.45 -3.41
C MET A 76 0.51 -3.07 -3.18
N VAL A 77 1.53 -2.70 -3.95
CA VAL A 77 2.24 -1.42 -3.78
C VAL A 77 1.88 -0.40 -4.86
N ARG A 78 1.94 -0.78 -6.13
CA ARG A 78 1.93 0.16 -7.29
C ARG A 78 0.61 0.22 -8.04
N ASP A 79 -0.24 -0.79 -7.92
CA ASP A 79 -1.44 -0.86 -8.74
C ASP A 79 -2.50 0.17 -8.32
N GLU A 80 -2.62 1.25 -9.08
CA GLU A 80 -3.66 2.27 -8.87
C GLU A 80 -5.09 1.75 -9.09
N LYS A 81 -5.28 0.60 -9.74
CA LYS A 81 -6.61 -0.04 -9.88
C LYS A 81 -6.98 -0.89 -8.67
N ASN A 82 -5.99 -1.32 -7.88
CA ASN A 82 -6.23 -1.94 -6.59
C ASN A 82 -6.47 -0.83 -5.58
N SER A 83 -7.72 -0.65 -5.13
CA SER A 83 -8.05 0.36 -4.13
C SER A 83 -7.32 0.13 -2.81
N SER A 84 -6.87 -1.10 -2.53
CA SER A 84 -6.11 -1.50 -1.34
C SER A 84 -4.61 -1.38 -1.50
N SER A 85 -4.08 -0.99 -2.65
CA SER A 85 -2.65 -0.79 -2.79
C SER A 85 -2.16 0.40 -1.97
N ILE A 86 -0.87 0.40 -1.60
CA ILE A 86 -0.26 1.49 -0.83
C ILE A 86 -0.42 2.82 -1.58
N ILE A 87 -0.13 2.86 -2.89
CA ILE A 87 -0.25 4.10 -3.67
C ILE A 87 -1.70 4.62 -3.72
N SER A 88 -2.68 3.73 -3.88
CA SER A 88 -4.11 4.10 -3.90
C SER A 88 -4.57 4.61 -2.55
N CYS A 89 -4.14 3.97 -1.45
CA CYS A 89 -4.45 4.43 -0.10
C CYS A 89 -3.86 5.81 0.17
N LEU A 90 -2.56 6.02 -0.08
CA LEU A 90 -1.92 7.32 0.14
C LEU A 90 -2.52 8.43 -0.74
N LYS A 91 -2.86 8.11 -2.00
CA LYS A 91 -3.58 9.03 -2.88
C LYS A 91 -4.92 9.43 -2.26
N ASN A 92 -5.72 8.47 -1.82
CA ASN A 92 -7.02 8.76 -1.20
C ASN A 92 -6.90 9.49 0.14
N ALA A 93 -5.90 9.16 0.97
CA ALA A 93 -5.61 9.89 2.20
C ALA A 93 -5.33 11.36 1.93
N ARG A 94 -4.41 11.64 0.98
CA ARG A 94 -4.07 12.99 0.53
C ARG A 94 -5.25 13.76 -0.04
N GLU A 95 -6.10 13.13 -0.85
CA GLU A 95 -7.28 13.81 -1.42
C GLU A 95 -8.31 14.16 -0.35
N ASN A 96 -8.51 13.29 0.64
CA ASN A 96 -9.34 13.59 1.81
C ASN A 96 -8.74 14.74 2.64
N ALA A 97 -7.44 14.71 2.90
CA ALA A 97 -6.73 15.78 3.60
C ALA A 97 -6.87 17.13 2.86
N ARG A 98 -6.81 17.13 1.52
CA ARG A 98 -6.97 18.33 0.69
C ARG A 98 -8.37 18.91 0.81
N ALA A 99 -9.40 18.05 0.83
CA ALA A 99 -10.80 18.45 0.94
C ALA A 99 -11.10 19.19 2.26
N VAL A 100 -10.35 18.87 3.33
CA VAL A 100 -10.48 19.51 4.64
C VAL A 100 -9.23 20.31 5.04
N ARG A 101 -8.46 20.82 4.06
CA ARG A 101 -7.21 21.55 4.32
C ARG A 101 -7.36 22.70 5.33
N GLY A 102 -8.50 23.39 5.33
CA GLY A 102 -8.79 24.50 6.25
C GLY A 102 -8.99 24.08 7.71
N THR A 103 -9.16 22.79 8.00
CA THR A 103 -9.30 22.26 9.38
C THR A 103 -8.06 21.53 9.87
N LEU A 104 -7.09 21.25 8.98
CA LEU A 104 -5.83 20.59 9.32
C LEU A 104 -4.75 21.61 9.67
N THR A 105 -3.85 21.23 10.58
CA THR A 105 -2.60 21.97 10.76
C THR A 105 -1.76 21.88 9.49
N THR A 106 -0.86 22.85 9.31
CA THR A 106 0.08 22.83 8.19
C THR A 106 0.96 21.59 8.22
N GLU A 107 1.43 21.18 9.41
CA GLU A 107 2.26 19.99 9.60
C GLU A 107 1.57 18.69 9.16
N VAL A 108 0.30 18.48 9.52
CA VAL A 108 -0.46 17.28 9.10
C VAL A 108 -0.62 17.23 7.59
N TRP A 109 -0.97 18.37 6.98
CA TRP A 109 -1.10 18.45 5.52
C TRP A 109 0.24 18.19 4.80
N GLU A 110 1.31 18.82 5.28
CA GLU A 110 2.64 18.67 4.69
C GLU A 110 3.14 17.23 4.80
N THR A 111 2.90 16.58 5.95
CA THR A 111 3.24 15.16 6.15
C THR A 111 2.50 14.27 5.16
N GLU A 112 1.16 14.33 5.11
CA GLU A 112 0.35 13.53 4.19
C GLU A 112 0.73 13.76 2.71
N ASN A 113 0.92 15.02 2.32
CA ASN A 113 1.29 15.36 0.96
C ASN A 113 2.72 14.90 0.62
N GLN A 114 3.68 15.09 1.52
CA GLN A 114 5.07 14.71 1.31
C GLN A 114 5.23 13.19 1.24
N THR A 115 4.59 12.44 2.13
CA THR A 115 4.59 10.97 2.11
C THR A 115 4.11 10.43 0.76
N TYR A 116 2.98 10.94 0.24
CA TYR A 116 2.50 10.54 -1.08
C TYR A 116 3.49 10.87 -2.20
N LEU A 117 4.10 12.06 -2.18
CA LEU A 117 5.05 12.49 -3.21
C LEU A 117 6.35 11.68 -3.18
N GLU A 118 6.85 11.35 -1.99
CA GLU A 118 8.05 10.53 -1.80
C GLU A 118 7.82 9.10 -2.28
N VAL A 119 6.74 8.46 -1.85
CA VAL A 119 6.35 7.13 -2.33
C VAL A 119 6.16 7.14 -3.84
N SER A 120 5.45 8.13 -4.38
CA SER A 120 5.28 8.26 -5.84
C SER A 120 6.62 8.42 -6.58
N ARG A 121 7.61 9.07 -5.98
CA ARG A 121 8.95 9.21 -6.56
C ARG A 121 9.70 7.89 -6.51
N MET A 122 9.70 7.20 -5.38
CA MET A 122 10.33 5.89 -5.20
C MET A 122 9.78 4.86 -6.21
N LEU A 123 8.47 4.87 -6.46
CA LEU A 123 7.81 3.95 -7.39
C LEU A 123 8.02 4.29 -8.88
N LYS A 124 8.41 5.52 -9.22
CA LYS A 124 8.76 5.90 -10.60
C LYS A 124 10.18 5.48 -10.99
N GLY A 125 11.05 5.26 -10.01
CA GLY A 125 12.41 4.78 -10.21
C GLY A 125 12.46 3.25 -10.38
N SER A 126 13.65 2.74 -10.72
CA SER A 126 13.93 1.30 -10.68
C SER A 126 14.29 0.79 -9.27
N ASP A 127 14.38 1.67 -8.29
CA ASP A 127 14.96 1.37 -6.99
C ASP A 127 14.13 0.34 -6.23
N PHE A 128 12.80 0.47 -6.27
CA PHE A 128 11.90 -0.52 -5.67
C PHE A 128 11.94 -1.90 -6.38
N GLU A 129 12.38 -1.98 -7.63
CA GLU A 129 12.60 -3.29 -8.29
C GLU A 129 13.94 -3.93 -7.91
N ARG A 130 14.94 -3.10 -7.59
CA ARG A 130 16.28 -3.56 -7.22
C ARG A 130 16.35 -3.99 -5.77
N ASP A 131 15.73 -3.21 -4.88
CA ASP A 131 15.74 -3.46 -3.45
C ASP A 131 14.39 -3.06 -2.82
N PRO A 132 13.41 -3.98 -2.82
CA PRO A 132 12.13 -3.75 -2.17
C PRO A 132 12.22 -3.42 -0.67
N ALA A 133 13.30 -3.81 0.02
CA ALA A 133 13.44 -3.52 1.46
C ALA A 133 13.69 -2.02 1.73
N GLN A 134 14.27 -1.27 0.78
CA GLN A 134 14.47 0.17 0.94
C GLN A 134 13.17 0.99 0.85
N PHE A 135 12.10 0.36 0.37
CA PHE A 135 10.80 1.00 0.26
C PHE A 135 10.00 0.99 1.57
N PHE A 136 10.21 -0.02 2.41
CA PHE A 136 9.50 -0.22 3.67
C PHE A 136 10.25 0.39 4.85
#